data_AF-A0A941GDZ6-F1
#
_entry.id   AF-A0A941GDZ6-F1
#
_cell.length_a   1.000
_cell.length_b   1.000
_cell.length_c   1.000
_cell.angle_alpha   90.00
_cell.angle_beta   90.00
_cell.angle_gamma   90.00
#
_symmetry.space_group_name_H-M   'P 1'
#
loop_
_entity.id
_entity.type
_entity.pdbx_description
1 polymer ?
#
loop_
_entity_poly.entity_id
_entity_poly.type
_entity_poly.pdbx_seq_one_letter_code
_entity_poly.pdbx_strand_id
1 'polypeptide(L)'
;HTAWYLATYPDTAASGINPFAHYVANGARELRNPCRLFDAKWYAERYPDVPADHGNALKHYCTHGAREGRDPHPLFNTKWYLDTYPEALEYGFDPLSHFLHHGESAGYAPGPTFNPEWYKLRHPDLVHWPDSLLAHYLAFGMAEG
;
A
#
# COMPACT_ATOMS: atom_id res chain seq x y z
N HIS A 1 7.71 3.34 -5.66
CA HIS A 1 7.40 1.92 -5.34
C HIS A 1 8.57 0.97 -5.59
N THR A 2 9.26 1.06 -6.74
CA THR A 2 10.40 0.19 -7.10
C THR A 2 11.57 0.21 -6.10
N ALA A 3 11.97 1.40 -5.62
CA ALA A 3 13.06 1.53 -4.65
C ALA A 3 12.74 0.85 -3.32
N TRP A 4 11.48 0.97 -2.84
CA TRP A 4 11.03 0.30 -1.62
C TRP A 4 11.07 -1.22 -1.77
N TYR A 5 10.53 -1.76 -2.87
CA TYR A 5 10.50 -3.20 -3.11
C TYR A 5 11.93 -3.81 -3.08
N LEU A 6 12.90 -3.15 -3.73
CA LEU A 6 14.29 -3.59 -3.71
C LEU A 6 14.94 -3.49 -2.33
N ALA A 7 14.62 -2.46 -1.55
CA ALA A 7 15.10 -2.33 -0.18
C ALA A 7 14.50 -3.40 0.74
N THR A 8 13.24 -3.78 0.52
CA THR A 8 12.53 -4.84 1.28
C THR A 8 13.00 -6.24 0.89
N TYR A 9 13.39 -6.45 -0.36
CA TYR A 9 13.77 -7.75 -0.92
C TYR A 9 15.20 -7.73 -1.50
N PRO A 10 16.24 -7.84 -0.65
CA PRO A 10 17.64 -7.78 -1.07
C PRO A 10 18.05 -8.89 -2.05
N ASP A 11 17.39 -10.04 -1.99
CA ASP A 11 17.58 -11.14 -2.94
C ASP A 11 17.16 -10.75 -4.37
N THR A 12 16.03 -10.04 -4.52
CA THR A 12 15.63 -9.47 -5.80
C THR A 12 16.61 -8.38 -6.24
N ALA A 13 17.06 -7.52 -5.32
CA ALA A 13 18.04 -6.47 -5.64
C ALA A 13 19.36 -7.05 -6.16
N ALA A 14 19.87 -8.10 -5.51
CA ALA A 14 21.09 -8.79 -5.91
C ALA A 14 20.96 -9.49 -7.27
N SER A 15 19.75 -9.93 -7.64
CA SER A 15 19.51 -10.61 -8.93
C SER A 15 19.62 -9.67 -10.14
N GLY A 16 19.50 -8.34 -9.94
CA GLY A 16 19.46 -7.36 -11.03
C GLY A 16 18.19 -7.41 -11.90
N ILE A 17 17.23 -8.27 -11.58
CA ILE A 17 15.96 -8.39 -12.31
C ILE A 17 15.09 -7.16 -12.02
N ASN A 18 14.37 -6.69 -13.05
CA ASN A 18 13.39 -5.61 -12.88
C ASN A 18 12.35 -6.00 -11.80
N PRO A 19 12.07 -5.15 -10.79
CA PRO A 19 11.20 -5.51 -9.66
C PRO A 19 9.75 -5.83 -10.06
N PHE A 20 9.21 -5.15 -11.06
CA PHE A 20 7.88 -5.46 -11.57
C PHE A 20 7.87 -6.84 -12.25
N ALA A 21 8.86 -7.11 -13.11
CA ALA A 21 9.01 -8.41 -13.74
C ALA A 21 9.19 -9.54 -12.71
N HIS A 22 10.01 -9.30 -11.68
CA HIS A 22 10.18 -10.24 -10.58
C HIS A 22 8.88 -10.47 -9.82
N TYR A 23 8.15 -9.41 -9.49
CA TYR A 23 6.88 -9.52 -8.76
C TYR A 23 5.86 -10.35 -9.54
N VAL A 24 5.69 -10.06 -10.84
CA VAL A 24 4.76 -10.77 -11.71
C VAL A 24 5.15 -12.24 -11.86
N ALA A 25 6.45 -12.54 -12.02
CA ALA A 25 6.93 -13.90 -12.22
C ALA A 25 6.92 -14.75 -10.94
N ASN A 26 7.38 -14.19 -9.82
CA ASN A 26 7.66 -14.92 -8.58
C ASN A 26 7.02 -14.28 -7.35
N GLY A 27 7.23 -12.97 -7.16
CA GLY A 27 6.88 -12.29 -5.91
C GLY A 27 5.41 -12.43 -5.51
N ALA A 28 4.51 -12.44 -6.48
CA ALA A 28 3.08 -12.60 -6.25
C ALA A 28 2.71 -14.01 -5.71
N ARG A 29 3.38 -15.07 -6.19
CA ARG A 29 3.23 -16.44 -5.67
C ARG A 29 3.89 -16.62 -4.31
N GLU A 30 4.92 -15.84 -4.04
CA GLU A 30 5.64 -15.80 -2.76
C GLU A 30 4.96 -14.92 -1.71
N LEU A 31 3.76 -14.38 -2.00
CA LEU A 31 3.04 -13.44 -1.13
C LEU A 31 3.89 -12.23 -0.72
N ARG A 32 4.78 -11.77 -1.61
CA ARG A 32 5.52 -10.52 -1.39
C ARG A 32 4.60 -9.33 -1.50
N ASN A 33 4.96 -8.27 -0.77
CA ASN A 33 4.25 -7.00 -0.79
C ASN A 33 4.79 -6.16 -1.97
N PRO A 34 3.96 -5.80 -2.95
CA PRO A 34 4.38 -5.00 -4.10
C PRO A 34 4.65 -3.53 -3.71
N CYS A 35 4.04 -3.06 -2.63
CA CYS A 35 4.21 -1.72 -2.09
C CYS A 35 3.88 -1.69 -0.58
N ARG A 36 4.14 -0.55 0.07
CA ARG A 36 3.95 -0.33 1.52
C ARG A 36 2.51 -0.49 2.03
N LEU A 37 1.53 -0.36 1.15
CA LEU A 37 0.10 -0.41 1.48
C LEU A 37 -0.63 -1.53 0.75
N PHE A 38 0.09 -2.57 0.38
CA PHE A 38 -0.51 -3.82 -0.04
C PHE A 38 0.16 -4.96 0.70
N ASP A 39 -0.55 -5.56 1.66
CA ASP A 39 -0.09 -6.74 2.37
C ASP A 39 -0.71 -7.98 1.71
N ALA A 40 0.09 -8.66 0.89
CA ALA A 40 -0.41 -9.78 0.09
C ALA A 40 -0.82 -10.97 0.96
N LYS A 41 -0.11 -11.20 2.07
CA LYS A 41 -0.43 -12.28 3.00
C LYS A 41 -1.72 -11.95 3.76
N TRP A 42 -1.78 -10.77 4.37
CA TRP A 42 -2.96 -10.32 5.11
C TRP A 42 -4.20 -10.28 4.21
N TYR A 43 -4.06 -9.80 2.96
CA TYR A 43 -5.17 -9.77 2.00
C TYR A 43 -5.72 -11.16 1.72
N ALA A 44 -4.84 -12.13 1.46
CA ALA A 44 -5.23 -13.52 1.21
C ALA A 44 -5.88 -14.18 2.45
N GLU A 45 -5.38 -13.89 3.64
CA GLU A 45 -5.96 -14.38 4.90
C GLU A 45 -7.32 -13.73 5.21
N ARG A 46 -7.46 -12.43 4.92
CA ARG A 46 -8.67 -11.65 5.19
C ARG A 46 -9.82 -12.02 4.26
N TYR A 47 -9.49 -12.39 3.02
CA TYR A 47 -10.43 -12.67 1.94
C TYR A 47 -10.23 -14.09 1.39
N PRO A 48 -10.72 -15.12 2.10
CA PRO A 48 -10.47 -16.53 1.75
C PRO A 48 -11.14 -16.98 0.46
N ASP A 49 -12.07 -16.18 -0.07
CA ASP A 49 -12.72 -16.38 -1.36
C ASP A 49 -11.82 -15.99 -2.55
N VAL A 50 -10.71 -15.26 -2.29
CA VAL A 50 -9.66 -15.01 -3.28
C VAL A 50 -8.86 -16.29 -3.43
N PRO A 51 -8.95 -17.02 -4.55
CA PRO A 51 -8.44 -18.37 -4.56
C PRO A 51 -6.91 -18.37 -4.49
N ALA A 52 -6.35 -19.24 -3.64
CA ALA A 52 -4.90 -19.37 -3.41
C ALA A 52 -4.09 -19.57 -4.71
N ASP A 53 -4.72 -20.09 -5.77
CA ASP A 53 -4.09 -20.36 -7.08
C ASP A 53 -4.28 -19.23 -8.12
N HIS A 54 -4.85 -18.08 -7.77
CA HIS A 54 -4.83 -16.91 -8.68
C HIS A 54 -3.53 -16.12 -8.61
N GLY A 55 -2.54 -16.59 -7.83
CA GLY A 55 -1.13 -16.25 -7.90
C GLY A 55 -0.77 -14.77 -7.75
N ASN A 56 -1.73 -13.91 -7.45
CA ASN A 56 -1.56 -12.46 -7.49
C ASN A 56 -2.71 -11.75 -6.77
N ALA A 57 -2.63 -11.69 -5.43
CA ALA A 57 -3.55 -10.91 -4.58
C ALA A 57 -3.70 -9.46 -5.07
N LEU A 58 -2.59 -8.85 -5.52
CA LEU A 58 -2.62 -7.51 -6.12
C LEU A 58 -3.49 -7.46 -7.38
N LYS A 59 -3.36 -8.43 -8.29
CA LYS A 59 -4.22 -8.53 -9.47
C LYS A 59 -5.69 -8.62 -9.07
N HIS A 60 -6.03 -9.45 -8.09
CA HIS A 60 -7.41 -9.54 -7.60
C HIS A 60 -7.91 -8.17 -7.11
N TYR A 61 -7.13 -7.50 -6.26
CA TYR A 61 -7.47 -6.19 -5.75
C TYR A 61 -7.70 -5.15 -6.87
N CYS A 62 -6.76 -5.03 -7.81
CA CYS A 62 -6.86 -4.07 -8.91
C CYS A 62 -8.03 -4.35 -9.86
N THR A 63 -8.44 -5.62 -10.02
CA THR A 63 -9.49 -5.99 -10.99
C THR A 63 -10.89 -6.08 -10.37
N HIS A 64 -10.99 -6.47 -9.10
CA HIS A 64 -12.26 -6.73 -8.40
C HIS A 64 -12.27 -6.09 -7.01
N GLY A 65 -11.25 -6.37 -6.19
CA GLY A 65 -11.27 -6.03 -4.77
C GLY A 65 -11.51 -4.56 -4.46
N ALA A 66 -10.89 -3.64 -5.22
CA ALA A 66 -11.12 -2.21 -5.06
C ALA A 66 -12.59 -1.81 -5.28
N ARG A 67 -13.23 -2.35 -6.34
CA ARG A 67 -14.66 -2.08 -6.64
C ARG A 67 -15.61 -2.72 -5.62
N GLU A 68 -15.18 -3.81 -5.02
CA GLU A 68 -15.90 -4.50 -3.94
C GLU A 68 -15.67 -3.85 -2.57
N GLY A 69 -14.84 -2.80 -2.49
CA GLY A 69 -14.53 -2.11 -1.23
C GLY A 69 -13.62 -2.91 -0.30
N ARG A 70 -12.86 -3.88 -0.83
CA ARG A 70 -11.88 -4.65 -0.05
C ARG A 70 -10.67 -3.79 0.28
N ASP A 71 -10.14 -3.96 1.48
CA ASP A 71 -8.97 -3.23 1.96
C ASP A 71 -7.70 -3.98 1.51
N PRO A 72 -6.66 -3.31 0.96
CA PRO A 72 -5.40 -3.95 0.57
C PRO A 72 -4.41 -4.10 1.74
N HIS A 73 -4.64 -3.38 2.84
CA HIS A 73 -3.75 -3.30 3.98
C HIS A 73 -4.52 -2.80 5.21
N PRO A 74 -4.18 -3.20 6.46
CA PRO A 74 -4.87 -2.75 7.67
C PRO A 74 -4.96 -1.21 7.87
N LEU A 75 -4.01 -0.47 7.32
CA LEU A 75 -3.97 1.00 7.35
C LEU A 75 -4.65 1.68 6.15
N PHE A 76 -5.08 0.92 5.14
CA PHE A 76 -5.78 1.46 3.98
C PHE A 76 -7.22 1.00 3.99
N ASN A 77 -8.16 1.93 4.19
CA ASN A 77 -9.58 1.62 4.16
C ASN A 77 -10.19 2.09 2.84
N THR A 78 -10.46 1.16 1.94
CA THR A 78 -10.88 1.45 0.56
C THR A 78 -12.17 2.24 0.50
N LYS A 79 -13.18 1.81 1.26
CA LYS A 79 -14.49 2.48 1.27
C LYS A 79 -14.38 3.89 1.85
N TRP A 80 -13.76 4.03 3.02
CA TRP A 80 -13.58 5.32 3.67
C TRP A 80 -12.75 6.27 2.81
N TYR A 81 -11.72 5.77 2.13
CA TYR A 81 -10.88 6.56 1.25
C TYR A 81 -11.69 7.12 0.08
N LEU A 82 -12.50 6.30 -0.59
CA LEU A 82 -13.38 6.75 -1.68
C LEU A 82 -14.49 7.68 -1.21
N ASP A 83 -15.03 7.46 0.00
CA ASP A 83 -16.04 8.34 0.60
C ASP A 83 -15.44 9.72 0.98
N THR A 84 -14.14 9.76 1.32
CA THR A 84 -13.43 10.99 1.75
C THR A 84 -12.81 11.75 0.57
N TYR A 85 -12.31 11.04 -0.43
CA TYR A 85 -11.59 11.55 -1.60
C TYR A 85 -12.28 11.05 -2.88
N PRO A 86 -13.50 11.53 -3.18
CA PRO A 86 -14.30 11.03 -4.30
C PRO A 86 -13.63 11.24 -5.67
N GLU A 87 -12.72 12.21 -5.79
CA GLU A 87 -11.89 12.44 -6.99
C GLU A 87 -11.01 11.23 -7.34
N ALA A 88 -10.71 10.36 -6.38
CA ALA A 88 -9.99 9.11 -6.62
C ALA A 88 -10.73 8.19 -7.60
N LEU A 89 -12.05 8.31 -7.72
CA LEU A 89 -12.86 7.58 -8.70
C LEU A 89 -12.58 8.03 -10.14
N GLU A 90 -12.18 9.28 -10.35
CA GLU A 90 -11.91 9.85 -11.67
C GLU A 90 -10.49 9.51 -12.16
N TYR A 91 -9.59 9.10 -11.25
CA TYR A 91 -8.19 8.78 -11.55
C TYR A 91 -8.00 7.44 -12.30
N GLY A 92 -9.05 6.62 -12.41
CA GLY A 92 -9.18 5.57 -13.44
C GLY A 92 -8.54 4.20 -13.17
N PHE A 93 -7.80 4.00 -12.08
CA PHE A 93 -7.20 2.69 -11.75
C PHE A 93 -7.87 2.02 -10.55
N ASP A 94 -7.50 2.45 -9.36
CA ASP A 94 -7.99 1.97 -8.07
C ASP A 94 -7.56 2.97 -6.97
N PRO A 95 -8.22 3.00 -5.80
CA PRO A 95 -7.94 3.98 -4.76
C PRO A 95 -6.54 3.86 -4.15
N LEU A 96 -5.95 2.67 -4.11
CA LEU A 96 -4.58 2.50 -3.62
C LEU A 96 -3.60 3.14 -4.60
N SER A 97 -3.78 2.92 -5.90
CA SER A 97 -3.01 3.59 -6.95
C SER A 97 -3.15 5.11 -6.87
N HIS A 98 -4.36 5.64 -6.65
CA HIS A 98 -4.56 7.08 -6.45
C HIS A 98 -3.75 7.59 -5.25
N PHE A 99 -3.84 6.93 -4.09
CA PHE A 99 -3.09 7.32 -2.91
C PHE A 99 -1.58 7.31 -3.15
N LEU A 100 -1.06 6.24 -3.75
CA LEU A 100 0.37 6.06 -3.97
C LEU A 100 0.98 7.07 -4.96
N HIS A 101 0.20 7.57 -5.94
CA HIS A 101 0.68 8.53 -6.94
C HIS A 101 0.35 9.99 -6.60
N HIS A 102 -0.71 10.23 -5.82
CA HIS A 102 -1.20 11.57 -5.52
C HIS A 102 -1.47 11.77 -4.03
N GLY A 103 -2.29 10.91 -3.43
CA GLY A 103 -2.76 11.13 -2.05
C GLY A 103 -1.63 11.27 -1.02
N GLU A 104 -0.58 10.47 -1.11
CA GLU A 104 0.54 10.50 -0.16
C GLU A 104 1.25 11.87 -0.16
N SER A 105 1.53 12.43 -1.34
CA SER A 105 2.18 13.74 -1.46
C SER A 105 1.22 14.91 -1.20
N ALA A 106 -0.08 14.71 -1.43
CA ALA A 106 -1.13 15.66 -1.09
C ALA A 106 -1.52 15.65 0.40
N GLY A 107 -0.89 14.79 1.23
CA GLY A 107 -1.16 14.71 2.66
C GLY A 107 -2.48 14.01 3.00
N TYR A 108 -3.00 13.16 2.11
CA TYR A 108 -4.23 12.42 2.35
C TYR A 108 -3.99 11.30 3.36
N ALA A 109 -5.05 10.96 4.09
CA ALA A 109 -5.06 9.80 4.96
C ALA A 109 -5.45 8.56 4.14
N PRO A 110 -4.74 7.41 4.27
CA PRO A 110 -5.12 6.16 3.63
C PRO A 110 -6.35 5.50 4.28
N GLY A 111 -6.69 5.91 5.49
CA GLY A 111 -7.79 5.37 6.28
C GLY A 111 -7.98 6.16 7.58
N PRO A 112 -9.05 5.89 8.34
CA PRO A 112 -9.34 6.62 9.57
C PRO A 112 -8.32 6.36 10.69
N THR A 113 -7.51 5.31 10.57
CA THR A 113 -6.55 4.86 11.58
C THR A 113 -5.19 5.53 11.49
N PHE A 114 -4.89 6.23 10.38
CA PHE A 114 -3.67 7.01 10.22
C PHE A 114 -3.97 8.36 9.59
N ASN A 115 -3.73 9.43 10.35
CA ASN A 115 -3.85 10.80 9.87
C ASN A 115 -2.45 11.44 9.81
N PRO A 116 -1.94 11.79 8.61
CA PRO A 116 -0.58 12.32 8.47
C PRO A 116 -0.40 13.68 9.15
N GLU A 117 -1.41 14.54 9.16
CA GLU A 117 -1.34 15.85 9.82
C GLU A 117 -1.30 15.70 11.35
N TRP A 118 -2.12 14.80 11.90
CA TRP A 118 -2.06 14.48 13.33
C TRP A 118 -0.70 13.87 13.71
N TYR A 119 -0.16 13.00 12.86
CA TYR A 119 1.16 12.39 13.08
C TYR A 119 2.27 13.46 13.07
N LYS A 120 2.27 14.41 12.12
CA LYS A 120 3.20 15.57 12.14
C LYS A 120 3.09 16.39 13.43
N LEU A 121 1.87 16.67 13.87
CA LEU A 121 1.65 17.47 15.09
C LEU A 121 2.20 16.81 16.35
N ARG A 122 2.18 15.47 16.41
CA ARG A 122 2.69 14.69 17.53
C ARG A 122 4.20 14.47 17.49
N HIS A 123 4.80 14.61 16.32
CA HIS A 123 6.24 14.42 16.09
C HIS A 123 6.80 15.69 15.42
N PRO A 124 7.07 16.77 16.20
CA PRO A 124 7.50 18.06 15.66
C PRO A 124 8.81 17.99 14.84
N ASP A 125 9.64 16.97 15.09
CA ASP A 125 10.83 16.65 14.31
C ASP A 125 10.51 16.25 12.86
N LEU A 126 9.29 15.77 12.59
CA LEU A 126 8.82 15.39 11.25
C LEU A 126 8.17 16.54 10.47
N VAL A 127 8.09 17.76 11.02
CA VAL A 127 7.46 18.92 10.35
C VAL A 127 8.12 19.23 9.00
N HIS A 128 9.43 19.03 8.90
CA HIS A 128 10.21 19.21 7.67
C HIS A 128 10.67 17.89 7.04
N TRP A 129 10.03 16.78 7.41
CA TRP A 129 10.37 15.47 6.88
C TRP A 129 10.16 15.44 5.35
N PRO A 130 11.21 15.20 4.56
CA PRO A 130 11.13 15.33 3.10
C PRO A 130 10.46 14.12 2.43
N ASP A 131 10.31 13.01 3.16
CA ASP A 131 9.84 11.74 2.66
C ASP A 131 8.41 11.41 3.14
N SER A 132 7.95 10.19 2.85
CA SER A 132 6.64 9.72 3.28
C SER A 132 6.56 9.56 4.80
N LEU A 133 5.60 10.25 5.41
CA LEU A 133 5.23 10.09 6.82
C LEU A 133 4.60 8.74 7.11
N LEU A 134 3.87 8.19 6.14
CA LEU A 134 3.33 6.85 6.25
C LEU A 134 4.47 5.81 6.29
N ALA A 135 5.50 5.98 5.46
CA ALA A 135 6.67 5.11 5.50
C ALA A 135 7.40 5.23 6.83
N HIS A 136 7.54 6.45 7.36
CA HIS A 136 8.10 6.68 8.71
C HIS A 136 7.26 5.97 9.79
N TYR A 137 5.93 6.14 9.76
CA TYR A 137 5.02 5.50 10.70
C TYR A 137 5.10 3.97 10.62
N LEU A 138 5.12 3.38 9.43
CA LEU A 138 5.26 1.94 9.23
C LEU A 138 6.60 1.39 9.73
N ALA A 139 7.68 2.17 9.62
CA ALA A 139 9.02 1.75 10.01
C ALA A 139 9.32 1.94 11.51
N PHE A 140 8.78 3.01 12.11
CA PHE A 140 9.15 3.43 13.47
C PHE A 140 7.93 3.67 14.35
N GLY A 141 6.90 4.36 13.83
CA GLY A 141 5.76 4.82 14.62
C GLY A 141 4.73 3.75 15.03
N MET A 142 4.64 2.62 14.31
CA MET A 142 3.69 1.55 14.66
C MET A 142 4.01 0.88 16.00
N ALA A 143 5.28 0.91 16.43
CA ALA A 143 5.71 0.35 17.72
C ALA A 143 5.55 1.32 18.90
N GLU A 144 5.24 2.59 18.63
CA GLU A 144 5.12 3.67 19.63
C GLU A 144 3.66 3.91 20.08
N GLY A 145 2.72 3.10 19.60
CA GLY A 145 1.27 3.21 19.85
C GLY A 145 0.73 2.27 20.91
#